data_AF-A0A7Y3MP09-F1
#
_entry.id   AF-A0A7Y3MP09-F1
#
_cell.length_a   1.000
_cell.length_b   1.000
_cell.length_c   1.000
_cell.angle_alpha   90.00
_cell.angle_beta   90.00
_cell.angle_gamma   90.00
#
_symmetry.space_group_name_H-M   'P 1'
#
loop_
_entity.id
_entity.type
_entity.pdbx_description
1 polymer ?
#
loop_
_entity_poly.entity_id
_entity_poly.type
_entity_poly.pdbx_seq_one_letter_code
_entity_poly.pdbx_strand_id
1 'polypeptide(L)'
;VKETNLVRLVRGKGLLNAIVINDTEDSSTAWNICMALKENGLLAKPTHGNIIRFAPPLVMTKEQLLECVSIIRKTLLEFKN
;
A
#
# COMPACT_ATOMS: atom_id res chain seq x y z
N VAL A 1 -6.68 6.50 -5.73
CA VAL A 1 -6.10 6.70 -7.09
C VAL A 1 -6.21 8.14 -7.55
N LYS A 2 -7.40 8.76 -7.55
CA LYS A 2 -7.56 10.15 -8.05
C LYS A 2 -6.95 11.24 -7.16
N GLU A 3 -6.51 10.91 -5.95
CA GLU A 3 -6.07 11.89 -4.95
C GLU A 3 -4.55 12.14 -4.96
N THR A 4 -3.77 11.29 -5.63
CA THR A 4 -2.32 11.42 -5.69
C THR A 4 -1.79 10.80 -6.99
N ASN A 5 -0.75 11.41 -7.56
CA ASN A 5 -0.06 10.88 -8.74
C ASN A 5 0.91 9.72 -8.41
N LEU A 6 1.10 9.41 -7.12
CA LEU A 6 1.96 8.32 -6.65
C LEU A 6 1.39 6.94 -6.98
N VAL A 7 0.08 6.82 -7.18
CA VAL A 7 -0.60 5.54 -7.41
C VAL A 7 -1.06 5.43 -8.86
N ARG A 8 -0.55 4.45 -9.59
CA ARG A 8 -0.94 4.17 -10.97
C ARG A 8 -2.20 3.33 -11.06
N LEU A 9 -2.30 2.28 -10.25
CA LEU A 9 -3.40 1.30 -10.31
C LEU A 9 -3.64 0.66 -8.95
N VAL A 10 -4.90 0.35 -8.64
CA VAL A 10 -5.28 -0.54 -7.53
C VAL A 10 -6.00 -1.74 -8.15
N ARG A 11 -5.57 -2.97 -7.79
CA ARG A 11 -6.15 -4.21 -8.31
C ARG A 11 -6.18 -5.30 -7.25
N GLY A 12 -7.09 -6.26 -7.39
CA GLY A 12 -7.17 -7.41 -6.48
C GLY A 12 -8.49 -8.16 -6.60
N LYS A 13 -8.60 -9.25 -5.83
CA LYS A 13 -9.83 -10.04 -5.68
C LYS A 13 -9.94 -10.55 -4.24
N GLY A 14 -11.08 -10.33 -3.60
CA GLY A 14 -11.26 -10.64 -2.18
C GLY A 14 -10.30 -9.83 -1.31
N LEU A 15 -9.61 -10.49 -0.39
CA LEU A 15 -8.62 -9.86 0.50
C LEU A 15 -7.20 -9.79 -0.11
N LEU A 16 -6.96 -10.40 -1.27
CA LEU A 16 -5.68 -10.29 -1.96
C LEU A 16 -5.68 -9.07 -2.88
N ASN A 17 -5.10 -7.97 -2.41
CA ASN A 17 -5.10 -6.68 -3.11
C ASN A 17 -3.68 -6.14 -3.30
N ALA A 18 -3.51 -5.27 -4.28
CA ALA A 18 -2.24 -4.64 -4.60
C ALA A 18 -2.42 -3.20 -5.09
N ILE A 19 -1.46 -2.36 -4.72
CA ILE A 19 -1.30 -1.00 -5.19
C ILE A 19 -0.06 -0.96 -6.06
N VAL A 20 -0.21 -0.50 -7.30
CA VAL A 20 0.88 -0.28 -8.23
C VAL A 20 1.30 1.18 -8.14
N ILE A 21 2.53 1.39 -7.71
CA ILE A 21 3.14 2.72 -7.59
C ILE A 21 3.46 3.22 -8.99
N ASN A 22 3.26 4.52 -9.20
CA ASN A 22 3.53 5.21 -10.46
C ASN A 22 5.02 5.53 -10.59
N ASP A 23 5.84 4.48 -10.59
CA ASP A 23 7.29 4.54 -10.68
C ASP A 23 7.83 3.27 -11.36
N THR A 24 9.13 3.24 -11.66
CA THR A 24 9.81 2.12 -12.30
C THR A 24 10.03 0.94 -11.33
N GLU A 25 10.25 -0.26 -11.87
CA GLU A 25 10.48 -1.46 -11.05
C GLU A 25 11.83 -1.42 -10.30
N ASP A 26 12.81 -0.67 -10.80
CA ASP A 26 14.11 -0.50 -10.13
C ASP A 26 14.08 0.59 -9.05
N SER A 27 12.98 1.33 -8.92
CA SER A 27 12.84 2.41 -7.94
C SER A 27 12.67 1.90 -6.52
N SER A 28 13.27 2.61 -5.56
CA SER A 28 13.11 2.36 -4.13
C SER A 28 11.81 2.92 -3.55
N THR A 29 11.02 3.66 -4.34
CA THR A 29 9.79 4.34 -3.86
C THR A 29 8.82 3.38 -3.17
N ALA A 30 8.52 2.22 -3.77
CA ALA A 30 7.59 1.27 -3.16
C ALA A 30 8.15 0.66 -1.86
N TRP A 31 9.46 0.44 -1.77
CA TRP A 31 10.12 0.01 -0.54
C TRP A 31 10.02 1.08 0.55
N ASN A 32 10.30 2.34 0.21
CA ASN A 32 10.21 3.47 1.13
C ASN A 32 8.77 3.68 1.64
N ILE A 33 7.76 3.49 0.77
CA ILE A 33 6.36 3.50 1.20
C ILE A 33 6.09 2.35 2.17
N CYS A 34 6.60 1.13 1.93
CA CYS A 34 6.46 0.01 2.88
C CYS A 34 7.12 0.31 4.23
N MET A 35 8.26 0.99 4.24
CA MET A 35 8.89 1.48 5.47
C MET A 35 7.99 2.49 6.19
N ALA A 36 7.43 3.46 5.46
CA ALA A 36 6.50 4.43 6.05
C ALA A 36 5.20 3.78 6.57
N LEU A 37 4.70 2.73 5.90
CA LEU A 37 3.55 1.96 6.36
C LEU A 37 3.88 1.24 7.68
N LYS A 38 5.06 0.63 7.79
CA LYS A 38 5.54 -0.01 9.01
C LYS A 38 5.57 0.98 10.18
N GLU A 39 6.11 2.18 9.99
CA GLU A 39 6.15 3.20 11.05
C GLU A 39 4.74 3.71 11.44
N ASN A 40 3.77 3.62 10.53
CA ASN A 40 2.35 3.89 10.83
C ASN A 40 1.57 2.65 11.33
N GLY A 41 2.25 1.52 11.60
CA GLY A 41 1.65 0.33 12.19
C GLY A 41 1.09 -0.71 11.21
N LEU A 42 1.39 -0.62 9.91
CA LEU A 42 0.94 -1.58 8.90
C LEU A 42 2.09 -2.25 8.16
N LEU A 43 2.17 -3.58 8.25
CA LEU A 43 3.16 -4.36 7.53
C LEU A 43 2.70 -4.65 6.10
N ALA A 44 3.55 -4.34 5.14
CA ALA A 44 3.37 -4.67 3.73
C ALA A 44 4.73 -4.95 3.09
N LYS A 45 4.71 -5.62 1.93
CA LYS A 45 5.92 -5.94 1.16
C LYS A 45 5.77 -5.46 -0.28
N PRO A 46 6.84 -4.88 -0.88
CA PRO A 46 6.88 -4.67 -2.31
C PRO A 46 7.18 -5.98 -3.06
N THR A 47 6.64 -6.09 -4.27
CA THR A 47 6.81 -7.20 -5.20
C THR A 47 7.07 -6.62 -6.58
N HIS A 48 7.93 -7.28 -7.38
CA HIS A 48 8.30 -6.79 -8.71
C HIS A 48 8.72 -5.30 -8.70
N GLY A 49 9.39 -4.85 -7.64
CA GLY A 49 9.79 -3.45 -7.48
C GLY A 49 8.67 -2.53 -7.03
N ASN A 50 7.78 -2.16 -7.96
CA ASN A 50 6.82 -1.05 -7.80
C ASN A 50 5.41 -1.47 -7.31
N ILE A 51 5.19 -2.72 -6.89
CA ILE A 51 3.87 -3.22 -6.50
C ILE A 51 3.84 -3.55 -5.00
N ILE A 52 3.02 -2.85 -4.23
CA ILE A 52 2.79 -3.16 -2.81
C ILE A 52 1.61 -4.11 -2.68
N ARG A 53 1.83 -5.29 -2.06
CA ARG A 53 0.81 -6.32 -1.91
C ARG A 53 0.26 -6.37 -0.48
N PHE A 54 -1.06 -6.44 -0.37
CA PHE A 54 -1.81 -6.58 0.88
C PHE A 54 -2.53 -7.93 0.87
N ALA A 55 -2.19 -8.77 1.84
CA ALA A 55 -2.79 -10.08 2.05
C ALA A 55 -3.05 -10.28 3.56
N PRO A 56 -4.06 -9.59 4.13
CA PRO A 56 -4.41 -9.73 5.52
C PRO A 56 -4.98 -11.14 5.81
N PRO A 57 -4.97 -11.58 7.08
CA PRO A 57 -5.60 -12.82 7.50
C PRO A 57 -7.10 -12.83 7.16
N LEU A 58 -7.65 -14.00 6.78
CA LEU A 58 -9.08 -14.14 6.45
C LEU A 58 -10.01 -13.96 7.66
N VAL A 59 -9.45 -13.96 8.86
CA VAL A 59 -10.15 -13.76 10.14
C VAL A 59 -10.21 -12.30 10.59
N MET A 60 -9.66 -11.36 9.79
CA MET A 60 -9.66 -9.93 10.10
C MET A 60 -11.09 -9.37 10.18
N THR A 61 -11.36 -8.51 11.16
CA THR A 61 -12.68 -7.86 11.29
C THR A 61 -12.81 -6.67 10.33
N LYS A 62 -14.04 -6.20 10.14
CA LYS A 62 -14.31 -5.03 9.28
C LYS A 62 -13.64 -3.77 9.82
N GLU A 63 -13.60 -3.60 11.13
CA GLU A 63 -13.04 -2.45 11.82
C GLU A 63 -11.52 -2.39 11.61
N GLN A 64 -10.83 -3.53 11.81
CA GLN A 64 -9.40 -3.67 11.53
C GLN A 64 -9.07 -3.39 10.05
N LEU A 65 -9.93 -3.86 9.13
CA LEU A 65 -9.76 -3.59 7.71
C LEU A 65 -9.86 -2.09 7.40
N LEU A 66 -10.86 -1.40 7.97
CA LEU A 66 -11.04 0.05 7.78
C LEU A 66 -9.91 0.86 8.42
N GLU A 67 -9.37 0.41 9.54
CA GLU A 67 -8.16 0.99 10.15
C GLU A 67 -6.94 0.85 9.23
N CYS A 68 -6.70 -0.35 8.68
CA CYS A 68 -5.63 -0.58 7.71
C CYS A 68 -5.77 0.32 6.48
N VAL A 69 -7.00 0.47 5.94
CA VAL A 69 -7.27 1.37 4.81
C VAL A 69 -6.97 2.83 5.17
N SER A 70 -7.28 3.24 6.40
CA SER A 70 -6.99 4.59 6.90
C SER A 70 -5.48 4.83 7.00
N ILE A 71 -4.72 3.86 7.51
CA ILE A 71 -3.25 3.90 7.55
C ILE A 71 -2.68 4.01 6.12
N ILE A 72 -3.11 3.16 5.19
CA ILE A 72 -2.66 3.17 3.78
C ILE A 72 -2.91 4.55 3.15
N ARG A 73 -4.11 5.09 3.31
CA ARG A 73 -4.50 6.40 2.78
C ARG A 73 -3.64 7.52 3.36
N LYS A 74 -3.48 7.55 4.68
CA LYS A 74 -2.65 8.54 5.39
C LYS A 74 -1.22 8.49 4.87
N THR A 75 -0.60 7.31 4.89
CA THR A 75 0.79 7.14 4.45
C THR A 75 0.98 7.59 3.01
N LEU A 76 0.10 7.22 2.07
CA LEU A 76 0.24 7.60 0.66
C LEU A 76 0.04 9.10 0.40
N LEU A 77 -0.75 9.80 1.20
CA LEU A 77 -0.97 11.25 1.07
C LEU A 77 0.13 12.07 1.74
N GLU A 78 0.71 11.57 2.82
CA GLU A 78 1.82 12.22 3.53
C GLU A 78 3.20 11.89 2.92
N PHE A 79 3.28 10.85 2.10
CA PHE A 79 4.53 10.43 1.46
C PHE A 79 5.06 11.53 0.54
N LYS A 80 6.22 12.10 0.90
CA LYS A 80 6.96 13.06 0.07
C LYS A 80 8.14 12.33 -0.56
N ASN A 81 8.21 12.36 -1.88
CA ASN A 81 9.38 11.90 -2.65
C ASN A 81 10.58 12.82 -2.41
#